data_AF-A0A4Y2XB29-F1
#
_entry.id   AF-A0A4Y2XB29-F1
#
_cell.length_a   1.000
_cell.length_b   1.000
_cell.length_c   1.000
_cell.angle_alpha   90.00
_cell.angle_beta   90.00
_cell.angle_gamma   90.00
#
_symmetry.space_group_name_H-M   'P 1'
#
loop_
_entity.id
_entity.type
_entity.pdbx_description
1 polymer ?
#
loop_
_entity_poly.entity_id
_entity_poly.type
_entity_poly.pdbx_seq_one_letter_code
_entity_poly.pdbx_strand_id
1 'polypeptide(L)'
;MSQKAEDLAAKMSQKEFVATDGLFHCWRKQKNVILKQTHGKQKSADVTAVDQWIEKEWLELIASYAPKDAYNADESGLYYRTMPSHFFFSRVKVQKAIKFQRSA
;
A
#
# COMPACT_ATOMS: atom_id res chain seq x y z
N MET A 1 -12.49 -15.49 8.16
CA MET A 1 -11.15 -15.37 8.78
C MET A 1 -10.94 -16.45 9.84
N SER A 2 -11.98 -16.77 10.63
CA SER A 2 -11.95 -17.82 11.67
C SER A 2 -11.47 -19.18 11.16
N GLN A 3 -11.99 -19.67 10.03
CA GLN A 3 -11.56 -20.95 9.45
C GLN A 3 -10.05 -21.06 9.24
N LYS A 4 -9.40 -20.02 8.69
CA LYS A 4 -7.94 -20.03 8.46
C LYS A 4 -7.14 -20.03 9.76
N ALA A 5 -7.66 -19.40 10.80
CA ALA A 5 -7.02 -19.36 12.12
C ALA A 5 -7.17 -20.72 12.83
N GLU A 6 -8.31 -21.37 12.70
CA GLU A 6 -8.58 -22.71 13.21
C GLU A 6 -7.75 -23.77 12.46
N ASP A 7 -7.66 -23.68 11.13
CA ASP A 7 -6.81 -24.55 10.31
C ASP A 7 -5.32 -24.41 10.71
N LEU A 8 -4.86 -23.19 11.00
CA LEU A 8 -3.51 -22.94 11.51
C LEU A 8 -3.32 -23.52 12.91
N ALA A 9 -4.29 -23.36 13.79
CA ALA A 9 -4.24 -23.92 15.15
C ALA A 9 -4.23 -25.45 15.13
N ALA A 10 -5.03 -26.07 14.26
CA ALA A 10 -5.03 -27.51 14.04
C ALA A 10 -3.65 -28.00 13.55
N LYS A 11 -3.00 -27.27 12.63
CA LYS A 11 -1.62 -27.55 12.20
C LYS A 11 -0.61 -27.39 13.33
N MET A 12 -0.86 -26.49 14.27
CA MET A 12 -0.03 -26.31 15.48
C MET A 12 -0.44 -27.23 16.65
N SER A 13 -1.25 -28.26 16.39
CA SER A 13 -1.75 -29.21 17.41
C SER A 13 -2.62 -28.59 18.52
N GLN A 14 -3.15 -27.37 18.31
CA GLN A 14 -4.05 -26.65 19.20
C GLN A 14 -5.50 -26.86 18.72
N LYS A 15 -6.03 -28.07 18.90
CA LYS A 15 -7.34 -28.47 18.34
C LYS A 15 -8.56 -27.86 19.05
N GLU A 16 -8.38 -27.37 20.28
CA GLU A 16 -9.45 -26.74 21.07
C GLU A 16 -9.57 -25.23 20.82
N PHE A 17 -8.68 -24.67 19.99
CA PHE A 17 -8.71 -23.25 19.68
C PHE A 17 -9.90 -22.90 18.80
N VAL A 18 -10.78 -22.05 19.33
CA VAL A 18 -11.93 -21.49 18.60
C VAL A 18 -11.65 -20.03 18.29
N ALA A 19 -11.65 -19.68 17.00
CA ALA A 19 -11.39 -18.32 16.58
C ALA A 19 -12.66 -17.48 16.69
N THR A 20 -12.86 -16.85 17.86
CA THR A 20 -13.95 -15.88 18.04
C THR A 20 -13.70 -14.64 17.19
N ASP A 21 -14.78 -14.02 16.70
CA ASP A 21 -14.68 -12.83 15.85
C ASP A 21 -14.02 -11.64 16.61
N GLY A 22 -14.19 -11.61 17.94
CA GLY A 22 -13.53 -10.67 18.85
C GLY A 22 -12.01 -10.84 18.94
N LEU A 23 -11.48 -12.06 18.76
CA LEU A 23 -10.04 -12.33 18.82
C LEU A 23 -9.28 -11.52 17.77
N PHE A 24 -9.80 -11.48 16.53
CA PHE A 24 -9.19 -10.74 15.44
C PHE A 24 -9.21 -9.23 15.69
N HIS A 25 -10.33 -8.71 16.22
CA HIS A 25 -10.46 -7.31 16.60
C HIS A 25 -9.42 -6.92 17.67
N CYS A 26 -9.31 -7.73 18.74
CA CYS A 26 -8.34 -7.53 19.82
C CYS A 26 -6.90 -7.58 19.31
N TRP A 27 -6.55 -8.56 18.48
CA TRP A 27 -5.21 -8.67 17.89
C TRP A 27 -4.86 -7.45 17.02
N ARG A 28 -5.79 -7.00 16.17
CA ARG A 28 -5.59 -5.80 15.33
C ARG A 28 -5.36 -4.56 16.17
N LYS A 29 -6.10 -4.40 17.27
CA LYS A 29 -5.96 -3.28 18.21
C LYS A 29 -4.58 -3.31 18.89
N GLN A 30 -4.12 -4.47 19.34
CA GLN A 30 -2.80 -4.62 19.97
C GLN A 30 -1.64 -4.36 18.99
N LYS A 31 -1.75 -4.85 17.75
CA LYS A 31 -0.70 -4.70 16.74
C LYS A 31 -0.81 -3.41 15.91
N ASN A 32 -1.78 -2.55 16.23
CA ASN A 32 -2.08 -1.32 15.50
C ASN A 32 -2.21 -1.54 13.98
N VAL A 33 -2.87 -2.65 13.61
CA VAL A 33 -3.09 -3.07 12.22
C VAL A 33 -4.40 -2.50 11.72
N ILE A 34 -4.31 -1.54 10.81
CA ILE A 34 -5.44 -0.84 10.24
C ILE A 34 -5.74 -1.44 8.87
N LEU A 35 -6.99 -1.89 8.68
CA LEU A 35 -7.50 -2.23 7.37
C LEU A 35 -7.84 -0.93 6.66
N LYS A 36 -7.09 -0.59 5.62
CA LYS A 36 -7.45 0.53 4.74
C LYS A 36 -8.01 -0.05 3.46
N GLN A 37 -9.17 0.46 3.06
CA GLN A 37 -9.67 0.26 1.72
C GLN A 37 -8.86 1.18 0.79
N THR A 38 -8.27 0.61 -0.26
CA THR A 38 -7.82 1.44 -1.38
C THR A 38 -9.08 1.98 -2.04
N HIS A 39 -9.30 3.29 -1.93
CA HIS A 39 -10.35 3.95 -2.70
C HIS A 39 -10.06 3.69 -4.18
N GLY A 40 -10.90 2.85 -4.81
CA GLY A 40 -10.87 2.65 -6.25
C GLY A 40 -11.19 3.97 -6.92
N LYS A 41 -10.29 4.39 -7.82
CA LYS A 41 -10.40 5.54 -8.72
C LYS A 41 -11.07 6.77 -8.10
N GLN A 42 -10.23 7.70 -7.65
CA GLN A 42 -10.64 9.09 -7.48
C GLN A 42 -11.37 9.58 -8.75
N LYS A 43 -12.44 10.37 -8.51
CA LYS A 43 -13.34 11.05 -9.45
C LYS A 43 -12.75 11.31 -10.83
N SER A 44 -13.58 11.11 -11.87
CA SER A 44 -13.36 11.48 -13.28
C SER A 44 -12.12 12.36 -13.48
N ALA A 45 -11.03 11.75 -13.95
CA ALA A 45 -9.86 12.50 -14.35
C ALA A 45 -10.31 13.55 -15.37
N ASP A 46 -9.95 14.82 -15.15
CA ASP A 46 -10.22 15.88 -16.10
C ASP A 46 -9.33 15.67 -17.31
N VAL A 47 -9.90 15.07 -18.36
CA VAL A 47 -9.20 14.73 -19.60
C VAL A 47 -8.57 15.98 -20.20
N THR A 48 -9.26 17.13 -20.12
CA THR A 48 -8.77 18.42 -20.61
C THR A 48 -7.49 18.85 -19.90
N ALA A 49 -7.44 18.68 -18.57
CA ALA A 49 -6.26 19.02 -17.78
C ALA A 49 -5.09 18.08 -18.08
N VAL A 50 -5.37 16.80 -18.36
CA VAL A 50 -4.36 15.82 -18.78
C VAL A 50 -3.80 16.20 -20.15
N ASP A 51 -4.65 16.51 -21.13
CA ASP A 51 -4.21 16.87 -22.48
C ASP A 51 -3.35 18.15 -22.46
N GLN A 52 -3.77 19.18 -21.72
CA GLN A 52 -2.99 20.40 -21.55
C GLN A 52 -1.62 20.15 -20.88
N TRP A 53 -1.56 19.23 -19.92
CA TRP A 53 -0.31 18.87 -19.26
C TRP A 53 0.63 18.09 -20.19
N ILE A 54 0.08 17.18 -21.00
CA ILE A 54 0.84 16.43 -22.01
C ILE A 54 1.43 17.40 -23.06
N GLU A 55 0.66 18.39 -23.49
CA GLU A 55 1.13 19.33 -24.53
C GLU A 55 2.17 20.33 -24.01
N LYS A 56 2.06 20.77 -22.75
CA LYS A 56 2.91 21.85 -22.21
C LYS A 56 4.10 21.35 -21.42
N GLU A 57 3.87 20.43 -20.48
CA GLU A 57 4.85 20.08 -19.45
C GLU A 57 5.58 18.77 -19.78
N TRP A 58 4.86 17.79 -20.35
CA TRP A 58 5.41 16.47 -20.62
C TRP A 58 6.53 16.50 -21.67
N LEU A 59 6.37 17.31 -22.73
CA LEU A 59 7.38 17.44 -23.79
C LEU A 59 8.71 18.00 -23.25
N GLU A 60 8.64 19.02 -22.39
CA GLU A 60 9.83 19.59 -21.75
C GLU A 60 10.48 18.60 -20.78
N LEU A 61 9.65 17.87 -20.02
CA LEU A 61 10.12 16.86 -19.09
C LEU A 61 10.88 15.75 -19.82
N ILE A 62 10.29 15.14 -20.85
CA ILE A 62 10.90 14.01 -21.56
C ILE A 62 12.12 14.43 -22.39
N ALA A 63 12.19 15.67 -22.87
CA ALA A 63 13.36 16.19 -23.57
C ALA A 63 14.64 16.19 -22.70
N SER A 64 14.50 16.23 -21.38
CA SER A 64 15.63 16.17 -20.44
C SER A 64 16.16 14.75 -20.18
N TYR A 65 15.42 13.70 -20.57
CA TYR A 65 15.80 12.30 -20.37
C TYR A 65 16.37 11.69 -21.66
N ALA A 66 17.36 10.82 -21.52
CA ALA A 66 17.82 10.03 -22.65
C ALA A 66 16.80 8.91 -22.95
N PRO A 67 16.69 8.44 -24.21
CA PRO A 67 15.74 7.39 -24.58
C PRO A 67 15.91 6.08 -23.79
N LYS A 68 17.13 5.79 -23.33
CA LYS A 68 17.46 4.63 -22.49
C LYS A 68 16.90 4.72 -21.06
N ASP A 69 16.55 5.91 -20.61
CA ASP A 69 16.04 6.18 -19.26
C ASP A 69 14.50 6.29 -19.25
N ALA A 70 13.86 6.19 -20.43
CA ALA A 70 12.42 6.14 -20.59
C ALA A 70 11.93 4.68 -20.54
N TYR A 71 11.50 4.24 -19.36
CA TYR A 71 10.97 2.89 -19.14
C TYR A 71 9.47 2.84 -19.46
N ASN A 72 9.03 1.79 -20.18
CA ASN A 72 7.61 1.53 -20.40
C ASN A 72 6.94 1.12 -19.08
N ALA A 73 5.79 1.71 -18.77
CA ALA A 73 5.04 1.40 -17.55
C ALA A 73 4.06 0.22 -17.73
N ASP A 74 3.89 -0.33 -18.93
CA ASP A 74 2.89 -1.38 -19.19
C ASP A 74 3.08 -2.65 -18.33
N GLU A 75 4.33 -3.02 -18.02
CA GLU A 75 4.67 -4.14 -17.13
C GLU A 75 4.34 -3.86 -15.65
N SER A 76 4.30 -2.59 -15.24
CA SER A 76 3.93 -2.19 -13.87
C SER A 76 2.42 -2.00 -13.66
N GLY A 77 1.65 -1.83 -14.75
CA GLY A 77 0.20 -1.70 -14.71
C GLY A 77 -0.53 -3.00 -14.34
N LEU A 78 0.06 -4.16 -14.63
CA LEU A 78 -0.58 -5.46 -14.39
C LEU A 78 -0.80 -5.72 -12.88
N TYR A 79 0.16 -5.30 -12.05
CA TYR A 79 0.07 -5.46 -10.59
C TYR A 79 -1.02 -4.59 -9.95
N TYR A 80 -1.37 -3.46 -10.57
CA TYR A 80 -2.40 -2.57 -10.07
C TYR A 80 -3.79 -3.22 -10.10
N ARG A 81 -4.11 -3.98 -11.16
CA ARG A 81 -5.41 -4.65 -11.29
C ARG A 81 -5.56 -5.86 -10.36
N THR A 82 -4.46 -6.53 -10.05
CA THR A 82 -4.44 -7.67 -9.12
C THR A 82 -4.35 -7.24 -7.65
N MET A 83 -4.20 -5.93 -7.37
CA MET A 83 -4.03 -5.46 -6.01
C MET A 83 -5.34 -5.61 -5.22
N PRO A 84 -5.33 -6.24 -4.03
CA PRO A 84 -6.53 -6.39 -3.22
C PRO A 84 -7.15 -5.04 -2.89
N SER A 85 -8.48 -4.93 -2.96
CA SER A 85 -9.23 -3.71 -2.62
C SER A 85 -9.06 -3.27 -1.17
N HIS A 86 -8.55 -4.16 -0.32
CA HIS A 86 -8.28 -3.91 1.09
C HIS A 86 -6.88 -4.44 1.44
N PHE A 87 -6.05 -3.57 2.03
CA PHE A 87 -4.74 -3.95 2.54
C PHE A 87 -4.63 -3.65 4.03
N PHE A 88 -3.90 -4.50 4.75
CA PHE A 88 -3.60 -4.31 6.16
C PHE A 88 -2.27 -3.59 6.30
N PHE A 89 -2.30 -2.38 6.86
CA PHE A 89 -1.08 -1.64 7.16
C PHE A 89 -0.77 -1.72 8.66
N SER A 90 0.48 -2.01 9.00
CA SER A 90 0.97 -1.87 10.37
C SER A 90 1.67 -0.52 10.51
N ARG A 91 1.29 0.26 11.54
CA ARG A 91 2.02 1.51 11.83
C ARG A 91 3.34 1.18 12.51
N VAL A 92 4.41 1.04 11.75
CA VAL A 92 5.77 1.06 12.31
C VAL A 92 6.05 2.49 12.76
N LYS A 93 6.28 2.71 14.06
CA LYS A 93 6.78 4.00 14.55
C LYS A 93 8.21 4.17 14.06
N VAL A 94 8.43 5.03 13.07
CA VAL A 94 9.78 5.50 12.74
C VAL A 94 10.26 6.32 13.93
N GLN A 95 11.29 5.87 14.65
CA GLN A 95 11.95 6.72 15.63
C GLN A 95 12.62 7.88 14.87
N LYS A 96 12.22 9.12 15.16
CA LYS A 96 12.86 10.31 14.60
C LYS A 96 14.32 10.33 15.06
N ALA A 97 15.26 10.35 14.12
CA ALA A 97 16.68 10.53 14.40
C ALA A 97 16.89 11.82 15.21
N ILE A 98 17.62 11.71 16.32
CA ILE A 98 18.04 12.83 17.15
C ILE A 98 19.10 13.62 16.36
N LYS A 99 18.82 14.89 16.05
CA LYS A 99 19.81 15.80 15.44
C LYS A 99 20.76 16.30 16.53
N PHE A 100 22.04 15.93 16.44
CA PHE A 100 23.11 16.56 17.22
C PHE A 100 23.55 17.84 16.50
N GLN A 101 23.40 19.00 17.15
CA GLN A 101 23.98 20.26 16.66
C GLN A 101 25.44 20.31 17.12
N ARG A 102 26.38 20.51 16.20
CA ARG A 102 27.78 20.82 16.52
C ARG A 102 27.87 22.33 16.78
N SER A 103 28.30 22.72 17.98
CA SER A 103 28.78 24.08 18.26
C SER A 103 30.21 24.23 17.74
N ALA A 104 30.43 25.27 16.93
CA ALA A 104 31.67 26.02 16.85
C ALA A 104 31.32 27.42 16.32
#